data_AF-A0A8R7QVF7-F1
#
_entry.id   AF-A0A8R7QVF7-F1
#
_cell.length_a   1.000
_cell.length_b   1.000
_cell.length_c   1.000
_cell.angle_alpha   90.00
_cell.angle_beta   90.00
_cell.angle_gamma   90.00
#
_symmetry.space_group_name_H-M   'P 1'
#
loop_
_entity.id
_entity.type
_entity.pdbx_description
1 polymer ?
#
loop_
_entity_poly.entity_id
_entity_poly.type
_entity_poly.pdbx_seq_one_letter_code
_entity_poly.pdbx_strand_id
1 'polypeptide(L)'
;AAKKPCGASRKTSKAKPAAPTTTSPKGDPQSLAAKTRREKISERLRTLQELVPNGTKVDMVTMLEKAFSYVKFLQLQVKVLATDEFWPAQGGTAPEISQVKEALDAILSLQR
;
A
#
# COMPACT_ATOMS: atom_id res chain seq x y z
N ALA A 1 -38.38 31.43 -18.77
CA ALA A 1 -38.13 30.13 -18.12
C ALA A 1 -38.54 29.01 -19.08
N ALA A 2 -37.58 28.29 -19.67
CA ALA A 2 -37.85 27.26 -20.67
C ALA A 2 -37.33 25.91 -20.16
N LYS A 3 -38.27 24.99 -19.88
CA LYS A 3 -38.01 23.61 -19.47
C LYS A 3 -37.58 22.79 -20.69
N LYS A 4 -36.47 22.06 -20.61
CA LYS A 4 -36.12 20.98 -21.56
C LYS A 4 -36.24 19.62 -20.85
N PRO A 5 -37.10 18.71 -21.32
CA PRO A 5 -37.18 17.34 -20.81
C PRO A 5 -36.29 16.37 -21.60
N CYS A 6 -35.79 15.35 -20.89
CA CYS A 6 -35.14 14.17 -21.45
C CYS A 6 -36.10 13.37 -22.35
N GLY A 7 -35.60 12.88 -23.49
CA GLY A 7 -36.27 11.93 -24.36
C GLY A 7 -35.43 10.67 -24.56
N ALA A 8 -35.89 9.56 -24.01
CA ALA A 8 -35.38 8.22 -24.29
C ALA A 8 -35.78 7.77 -25.70
N SER A 9 -34.91 7.03 -26.39
CA SER A 9 -35.31 6.19 -27.52
C SER A 9 -34.64 4.82 -27.42
N ARG A 10 -35.49 3.83 -27.17
CA ARG A 10 -35.24 2.39 -27.13
C ARG A 10 -35.48 1.82 -28.52
N LYS A 11 -34.57 1.02 -29.07
CA LYS A 11 -34.90 -0.15 -29.92
C LYS A 11 -33.90 -1.29 -29.74
N THR A 12 -34.47 -2.47 -29.52
CA THR A 12 -33.89 -3.79 -29.30
C THR A 12 -33.57 -4.50 -30.61
N SER A 13 -32.45 -5.23 -30.71
CA SER A 13 -32.39 -6.52 -31.45
C SER A 13 -31.03 -7.27 -31.31
N LYS A 14 -31.16 -8.53 -30.84
CA LYS A 14 -30.51 -9.77 -31.32
C LYS A 14 -29.03 -10.08 -30.98
N ALA A 15 -28.81 -11.33 -30.57
CA ALA A 15 -27.56 -11.90 -30.07
C ALA A 15 -26.70 -12.62 -31.15
N LYS A 16 -25.37 -12.50 -31.00
CA LYS A 16 -24.24 -13.45 -31.29
C LYS A 16 -23.85 -13.77 -32.78
N PRO A 17 -22.61 -14.24 -33.07
CA PRO A 17 -21.26 -13.65 -32.97
C PRO A 17 -20.51 -13.56 -34.34
N ALA A 18 -19.25 -13.09 -34.31
CA ALA A 18 -18.14 -13.32 -35.27
C ALA A 18 -17.66 -12.10 -36.11
N ALA A 19 -16.48 -11.57 -35.76
CA ALA A 19 -15.33 -11.39 -36.67
C ALA A 19 -14.11 -10.91 -35.84
N PRO A 20 -12.92 -11.52 -35.97
CA PRO A 20 -11.70 -11.01 -35.38
C PRO A 20 -11.18 -9.87 -36.27
N THR A 21 -11.44 -8.63 -35.90
CA THR A 21 -10.70 -7.51 -36.49
C THR A 21 -9.27 -7.58 -35.99
N THR A 22 -8.40 -8.05 -36.87
CA THR A 22 -6.95 -7.89 -36.87
C THR A 22 -6.61 -6.39 -36.91
N THR A 23 -6.88 -5.68 -35.82
CA THR A 23 -6.44 -4.30 -35.62
C THR A 23 -5.06 -4.36 -34.98
N SER A 24 -4.06 -4.04 -35.79
CA SER A 24 -2.67 -3.73 -35.41
C SER A 24 -2.50 -3.22 -33.97
N PRO A 25 -1.41 -3.59 -33.24
CA PRO A 25 -1.17 -3.23 -31.84
C PRO A 25 -0.73 -1.77 -31.66
N LYS A 26 -1.23 -0.84 -32.48
CA LYS A 26 -1.06 0.59 -32.28
C LYS A 26 -2.14 1.08 -31.34
N GLY A 27 -2.06 0.66 -30.08
CA GLY A 27 -2.89 1.26 -29.03
C GLY A 27 -2.61 2.77 -28.98
N ASP A 28 -3.66 3.57 -28.79
CA ASP A 28 -3.51 5.03 -28.68
C ASP A 28 -2.40 5.39 -27.68
N PRO A 29 -1.56 6.42 -27.94
CA PRO A 29 -0.47 6.80 -27.05
C PRO A 29 -0.92 6.99 -25.59
N GLN A 30 -2.13 7.52 -25.39
CA GLN A 30 -2.75 7.68 -24.07
C GLN A 30 -3.07 6.34 -23.38
N SER A 31 -3.53 5.34 -24.14
CA SER A 31 -3.81 3.99 -23.63
C SER A 31 -2.52 3.27 -23.24
N LEU A 32 -1.47 3.37 -24.06
CA LEU A 32 -0.15 2.85 -23.74
C LEU A 32 0.43 3.52 -22.49
N ALA A 33 0.36 4.85 -22.40
CA ALA A 33 0.81 5.59 -21.22
C ALA A 33 0.06 5.17 -19.95
N ALA A 34 -1.27 4.98 -20.02
CA ALA A 34 -2.08 4.51 -18.91
C ALA A 34 -1.70 3.07 -18.50
N LYS A 35 -1.38 2.19 -19.46
CA LYS A 35 -0.93 0.82 -19.19
C LYS A 35 0.42 0.83 -18.46
N THR A 36 1.41 1.56 -18.96
CA THR A 36 2.72 1.71 -18.31
C THR A 36 2.59 2.27 -16.89
N ARG A 37 1.68 3.23 -16.66
CA ARG A 37 1.40 3.75 -15.31
C ARG A 37 0.87 2.66 -14.38
N ARG A 38 -0.09 1.85 -14.84
CA ARG A 38 -0.66 0.75 -14.03
C ARG A 38 0.40 -0.29 -13.70
N GLU A 39 1.23 -0.67 -14.67
CA GLU A 39 2.33 -1.63 -14.47
C GLU A 39 3.30 -1.14 -13.39
N LYS A 40 3.74 0.14 -13.45
CA LYS A 40 4.59 0.74 -12.41
C LYS A 40 3.94 0.76 -11.03
N ILE A 41 2.62 0.98 -10.95
CA ILE A 41 1.88 0.94 -9.68
C ILE A 41 1.84 -0.49 -9.15
N SER A 42 1.51 -1.46 -9.99
CA SER A 42 1.46 -2.87 -9.61
C SER A 42 2.81 -3.40 -9.13
N GLU A 43 3.91 -3.00 -9.77
CA GLU A 43 5.26 -3.34 -9.34
C GLU A 43 5.54 -2.81 -7.93
N ARG A 44 5.28 -1.52 -7.69
CA ARG A 44 5.45 -0.90 -6.36
C ARG A 44 4.59 -1.55 -5.29
N LEU A 45 3.35 -1.92 -5.63
CA LEU A 45 2.46 -2.64 -4.72
C LEU A 45 3.00 -4.02 -4.38
N ARG A 46 3.58 -4.74 -5.34
CA ARG A 46 4.20 -6.06 -5.11
C ARG A 46 5.42 -5.93 -4.19
N THR A 47 6.31 -4.97 -4.43
CA THR A 47 7.43 -4.71 -3.53
C THR A 47 6.94 -4.37 -2.12
N LEU A 48 5.89 -3.57 -2.00
CA LEU A 48 5.31 -3.24 -0.70
C LEU A 48 4.77 -4.49 0.03
N GLN A 49 4.14 -5.43 -0.67
CA GLN A 49 3.65 -6.69 -0.09
C GLN A 49 4.78 -7.54 0.52
N GLU A 50 5.97 -7.51 -0.07
CA GLU A 50 7.14 -8.25 0.41
C GLU A 50 7.79 -7.59 1.64
N LEU A 51 7.70 -6.26 1.74
CA LEU A 51 8.28 -5.49 2.85
C LEU A 51 7.35 -5.43 4.07
N VAL A 52 6.04 -5.50 3.88
CA VAL A 52 5.06 -5.38 4.97
C VAL A 52 4.78 -6.76 5.58
N PRO A 53 4.87 -6.93 6.91
CA PRO A 53 4.50 -8.18 7.57
C PRO A 53 3.08 -8.62 7.21
N ASN A 54 2.93 -9.84 6.73
CA ASN A 54 1.66 -10.40 6.23
C ASN A 54 1.00 -9.60 5.08
N GLY A 55 1.77 -8.79 4.33
CA GLY A 55 1.24 -7.94 3.25
C GLY A 55 0.55 -8.71 2.12
N THR A 56 0.99 -9.94 1.83
CA THR A 56 0.37 -10.80 0.79
C THR A 56 -0.98 -11.39 1.18
N LYS A 57 -1.35 -11.35 2.47
CA LYS A 57 -2.56 -11.99 3.02
C LYS A 57 -3.70 -11.00 3.28
N VAL A 58 -3.50 -9.72 2.99
CA VAL A 58 -4.45 -8.65 3.30
C VAL A 58 -4.80 -7.87 2.03
N ASP A 59 -5.95 -7.18 2.04
CA ASP A 59 -6.34 -6.31 0.94
C ASP A 59 -5.47 -5.04 0.88
N MET A 60 -5.56 -4.31 -0.23
CA MET A 60 -4.70 -3.14 -0.47
C MET A 60 -4.89 -2.02 0.56
N VAL A 61 -6.13 -1.76 1.02
CA VAL A 61 -6.39 -0.67 1.96
C VAL A 61 -5.75 -1.02 3.30
N THR A 62 -6.02 -2.23 3.79
CA THR A 62 -5.41 -2.76 5.01
C THR A 62 -3.88 -2.83 4.91
N MET A 63 -3.33 -3.19 3.74
CA MET A 63 -1.87 -3.23 3.51
C MET A 63 -1.25 -1.84 3.68
N LEU A 64 -1.87 -0.79 3.14
CA LEU A 64 -1.36 0.58 3.24
C LEU A 64 -1.38 1.09 4.69
N GLU A 65 -2.44 0.80 5.45
CA GLU A 65 -2.52 1.13 6.88
C GLU A 65 -1.47 0.38 7.72
N LYS A 66 -1.27 -0.91 7.42
CA LYS A 66 -0.24 -1.73 8.05
C LYS A 66 1.16 -1.27 7.69
N ALA A 67 1.39 -0.84 6.45
CA ALA A 67 2.68 -0.29 6.02
C ALA A 67 3.05 0.95 6.83
N PHE A 68 2.11 1.89 6.99
CA PHE A 68 2.32 3.08 7.82
C PHE A 68 2.66 2.72 9.26
N SER A 69 1.92 1.78 9.84
CA SER A 69 2.16 1.29 11.20
C SER A 69 3.52 0.60 11.33
N TYR A 70 3.93 -0.16 10.31
CA TYR A 70 5.22 -0.85 10.29
C TYR A 70 6.39 0.14 10.19
N VAL A 71 6.27 1.22 9.42
CA VAL A 71 7.29 2.29 9.39
C VAL A 71 7.46 2.93 10.76
N LYS A 72 6.36 3.24 11.47
CA LYS A 72 6.44 3.77 12.84
C LYS A 72 7.12 2.79 13.79
N PHE A 73 6.79 1.50 13.67
CA PHE A 73 7.41 0.45 14.45
C PHE A 73 8.92 0.33 14.19
N LEU A 74 9.36 0.39 12.92
CA LEU A 74 10.78 0.38 12.56
C LEU A 74 11.52 1.61 13.10
N GLN A 75 10.92 2.81 12.98
CA GLN A 75 11.50 4.03 13.55
C GLN A 75 11.67 3.92 15.06
N LEU A 76 10.69 3.32 15.74
CA LEU A 76 10.75 3.09 17.18
C LEU A 76 11.87 2.11 17.54
N GLN A 77 12.02 0.99 16.81
CA GLN A 77 13.15 0.08 17.01
C GLN A 77 14.49 0.78 16.90
N VAL A 78 14.69 1.62 15.88
CA VAL A 78 15.93 2.39 15.71
C VAL A 78 16.17 3.33 16.89
N LYS A 79 15.13 3.99 17.40
CA LYS A 79 15.25 4.86 18.58
C LYS A 79 15.70 4.10 19.81
N VAL A 80 15.09 2.95 20.11
CA VAL A 80 15.53 2.10 21.23
C VAL A 80 16.95 1.62 21.00
N LEU A 81 17.30 1.18 19.79
CA LEU A 81 18.67 0.75 19.47
C LEU A 81 19.71 1.86 19.62
N ALA A 82 19.32 3.11 19.39
CA ALA A 82 20.18 4.28 19.52
C ALA A 82 20.22 4.88 20.94
N THR A 83 19.33 4.48 21.86
CA THR A 83 19.44 4.90 23.25
C THR A 83 20.61 4.15 23.90
N ASP A 84 21.77 4.81 23.93
CA ASP A 84 23.06 4.36 24.45
C ASP A 84 22.96 3.80 25.89
N GLU A 85 22.00 4.31 26.67
CA GLU A 85 21.79 3.94 28.08
C GLU A 85 21.04 2.60 28.27
N PHE A 86 20.30 2.14 27.26
CA PHE A 86 19.42 0.98 27.40
C PHE A 86 20.14 -0.36 27.11
N TRP A 87 21.18 -0.34 26.29
CA TRP A 87 21.93 -1.55 25.94
C TRP A 87 23.22 -1.65 26.73
N PRO A 88 23.43 -2.74 27.49
CA PRO A 88 24.66 -2.89 28.24
C PRO A 88 25.84 -2.99 27.27
N ALA A 89 26.81 -2.09 27.40
CA ALA A 89 28.10 -2.23 26.73
C ALA A 89 28.82 -3.48 27.29
N GLN A 90 29.22 -4.39 26.38
CA GLN A 90 30.10 -5.56 26.58
C GLN A 90 30.12 -6.17 28.01
N GLY A 91 29.31 -7.21 28.22
CA GLY A 91 29.38 -8.08 29.42
C GLY A 91 28.29 -7.87 30.47
N GLY A 92 27.38 -6.92 30.27
CA GLY A 92 26.19 -6.76 31.12
C GLY A 92 25.05 -7.72 30.76
N THR A 93 24.18 -8.01 31.73
CA THR A 93 22.97 -8.80 31.50
C THR A 93 22.02 -8.07 30.55
N ALA A 94 21.58 -8.75 29.50
CA ALA A 94 20.60 -8.20 28.56
C ALA A 94 19.32 -7.76 29.30
N PRO A 95 18.70 -6.63 28.92
CA PRO A 95 17.47 -6.17 29.52
C PRO A 95 16.31 -7.16 29.26
N GLU A 96 15.44 -7.31 30.25
CA GLU A 96 14.28 -8.19 30.23
C GLU A 96 13.16 -7.62 29.34
N ILE A 97 12.26 -8.46 28.83
CA ILE A 97 11.20 -8.05 27.88
C ILE A 97 10.32 -6.95 28.50
N SER A 98 10.04 -7.02 29.80
CA SER A 98 9.30 -5.98 30.52
C SER A 98 10.00 -4.61 30.46
N GLN A 99 11.32 -4.59 30.63
CA GLN A 99 12.13 -3.36 30.61
C GLN A 99 12.18 -2.75 29.20
N VAL A 100 12.27 -3.59 28.17
CA VAL A 100 12.19 -3.15 26.77
C VAL A 100 10.83 -2.51 26.48
N LYS A 101 9.75 -3.09 27.01
CA LYS A 101 8.40 -2.57 26.84
C LYS A 101 8.22 -1.20 27.52
N GLU A 102 8.73 -1.02 28.73
CA GLU A 102 8.69 0.27 29.42
C GLU A 102 9.48 1.35 28.67
N ALA A 103 10.69 1.02 28.18
CA ALA A 103 11.50 1.97 27.40
C ALA A 103 10.78 2.40 26.11
N LEU A 104 10.12 1.46 25.43
CA LEU A 104 9.28 1.73 24.26
C LEU A 104 8.12 2.68 24.60
N ASP A 105 7.39 2.43 25.69
CA ASP A 105 6.27 3.26 26.14
C ASP A 105 6.73 4.68 26.52
N ALA A 106 7.89 4.81 27.19
CA ALA A 106 8.49 6.09 27.52
C ALA A 106 8.81 6.91 26.26
N ILE A 107 9.48 6.29 25.28
CA ILE A 107 9.82 6.95 24.00
C ILE A 107 8.55 7.37 23.24
N LEU A 108 7.52 6.53 23.23
CA LEU A 108 6.23 6.86 22.61
C LEU A 108 5.51 8.00 23.33
N SER A 109 5.60 8.06 24.66
CA SER A 109 5.02 9.13 25.47
C SER A 109 5.67 10.49 25.18
N LEU A 110 6.97 10.53 24.90
CA LEU A 110 7.69 11.76 24.50
C LEU A 110 7.25 12.33 23.15
N GLN A 111 6.47 11.59 22.35
CA GLN A 111 5.97 12.04 21.04
C GLN A 111 4.52 12.54 21.05
N ARG A 112 3.84 12.59 22.22
CA ARG A 112 2.55 13.27 22.37
C ARG A 112 2.74 14.75 22.68
#